data_AF-A0A138AIW7-F1
#
_entry.id   AF-A0A138AIW7-F1
#
_cell.length_a   1.000
_cell.length_b   1.000
_cell.length_c   1.000
_cell.angle_alpha   90.00
_cell.angle_beta   90.00
_cell.angle_gamma   90.00
#
_symmetry.space_group_name_H-M   'P 1'
#
loop_
_entity.id
_entity.type
_entity.pdbx_description
1 polymer ?
#
loop_
_entity_poly.entity_id
_entity_poly.type
_entity_poly.pdbx_seq_one_letter_code
_entity_poly.pdbx_strand_id
1 'polypeptide(L)'
;MAPEDPIDLEAWRSANELSVPFSEALDQWADAAHAALVELAGRYGSYISYAELAARAQADVGIATRAPVRLWIAALQRRVTDRCQAAGEPPLVALMVAHDQTVGEGYAYAVAVADLPVPENLDQHAAAARFACYLHFGATVPAGAGPQLTPKLEEARRAAAAKAARVRPTKAVSKGRVVKARTAEAPRATRAPSARPTKAAAKPEPRPAKLCPNCFTQLAANGECGFC
;
A
#
# COMPACT_ATOMS: atom_id res chain seq x y z
N MET A 1 13.03 -1.19 -15.42
CA MET A 1 12.73 -0.08 -16.34
C MET A 1 12.15 1.02 -15.48
N ALA A 2 12.92 2.06 -15.18
CA ALA A 2 12.42 3.15 -14.35
C ALA A 2 11.29 3.85 -15.13
N PRO A 3 10.14 4.16 -14.51
CA PRO A 3 9.19 5.06 -15.13
C PRO A 3 9.91 6.39 -15.38
N GLU A 4 9.90 6.84 -16.63
CA GLU A 4 10.49 8.11 -17.02
C GLU A 4 9.86 9.25 -16.22
N ASP A 5 10.63 10.33 -16.03
CA ASP A 5 10.10 11.54 -15.43
C ASP A 5 8.84 11.97 -16.18
N PRO A 6 7.84 12.54 -15.48
CA PRO A 6 6.64 13.03 -16.14
C PRO A 6 6.96 14.31 -16.92
N ILE A 7 7.47 14.14 -18.14
CA ILE A 7 8.02 15.20 -19.00
C ILE A 7 6.94 16.18 -19.48
N ASP A 8 5.69 15.76 -19.58
CA ASP A 8 4.57 16.57 -20.09
C ASP A 8 3.82 17.35 -19.01
N LEU A 9 4.31 17.39 -17.77
CA LEU A 9 3.67 18.15 -16.70
C LEU A 9 4.20 19.58 -16.63
N GLU A 10 3.31 20.51 -16.31
CA GLU A 10 3.66 21.92 -16.17
C GLU A 10 3.93 22.30 -14.72
N ALA A 11 4.98 23.08 -14.49
CA ALA A 11 5.27 23.74 -13.23
C ALA A 11 5.61 25.22 -13.49
N TRP A 12 5.36 26.08 -12.51
CA TRP A 12 5.65 27.51 -12.60
C TRP A 12 6.05 28.07 -11.24
N ARG A 13 6.83 29.16 -11.26
CA ARG A 13 7.14 29.92 -10.05
C ARG A 13 5.90 30.70 -9.60
N SER A 14 5.48 30.54 -8.35
CA SER A 14 4.28 31.20 -7.82
C SER A 14 4.42 32.72 -7.77
N ALA A 15 5.63 33.26 -7.67
CA ALA A 15 5.88 34.69 -7.52
C ALA A 15 5.69 35.50 -8.81
N ASN A 16 5.90 34.89 -9.98
CA ASN A 16 5.89 35.59 -11.27
C ASN A 16 5.32 34.77 -12.43
N GLU A 17 4.74 33.59 -12.13
CA GLU A 17 4.12 32.67 -13.09
C GLU A 17 5.03 32.21 -14.23
N LEU A 18 6.36 32.36 -14.08
CA LEU A 18 7.31 31.86 -15.07
C LEU A 18 7.33 30.34 -15.04
N SER A 19 7.24 29.73 -16.23
CA SER A 19 7.35 28.29 -16.41
C SER A 19 8.71 27.77 -15.92
N VAL A 20 8.69 26.61 -15.26
CA VAL A 20 9.86 25.88 -14.80
C VAL A 20 9.79 24.47 -15.40
N PRO A 21 10.89 23.94 -15.97
CA PRO A 21 10.94 22.54 -16.39
C PRO A 21 10.55 21.62 -15.22
N PHE A 22 9.66 20.66 -15.46
CA PHE A 22 9.11 19.85 -14.38
C PHE A 22 10.17 19.03 -13.65
N SER A 23 11.22 18.59 -14.34
CA SER A 23 12.38 17.92 -13.72
C SER A 23 13.12 18.83 -12.74
N GLU A 24 13.34 20.10 -13.09
CA GLU A 24 13.96 21.10 -12.20
C GLU A 24 13.07 21.40 -10.99
N ALA A 25 11.74 21.45 -11.20
CA ALA A 25 10.77 21.59 -10.12
C ALA A 25 10.81 20.36 -9.18
N LEU A 26 10.87 19.15 -9.74
CA LEU A 26 10.98 17.90 -8.97
C LEU A 26 12.25 17.83 -8.12
N ASP A 27 13.40 18.27 -8.65
CA ASP A 27 14.66 18.29 -7.90
C ASP A 27 14.56 19.24 -6.69
N GLN A 28 14.03 20.46 -6.90
CA GLN A 28 13.85 21.43 -5.83
C GLN A 28 12.81 20.96 -4.80
N TRP A 29 11.69 20.38 -5.25
CA TRP A 29 10.70 19.79 -4.34
C TRP A 29 11.27 18.60 -3.58
N ALA A 30 12.17 17.81 -4.16
CA ALA A 30 12.80 16.68 -3.47
C ALA A 30 13.71 17.15 -2.34
N ASP A 31 14.47 18.22 -2.54
CA ASP A 31 15.30 18.82 -1.48
C ASP A 31 14.43 19.39 -0.34
N ALA A 32 13.36 20.11 -0.66
CA ALA A 32 12.42 20.60 0.35
C ALA A 32 11.68 19.46 1.07
N ALA A 33 11.26 18.43 0.33
CA ALA A 33 10.61 17.26 0.90
C ALA A 33 11.56 16.49 1.82
N HIS A 34 12.83 16.33 1.45
CA HIS A 34 13.85 15.73 2.31
C HIS A 34 13.99 16.49 3.63
N ALA A 35 14.14 17.81 3.58
CA ALA A 35 14.21 18.64 4.79
C ALA A 35 12.97 18.50 5.69
N ALA A 36 11.77 18.50 5.11
CA ALA A 36 10.53 18.29 5.84
C ALA A 36 10.45 16.89 6.49
N LEU A 37 10.93 15.86 5.79
CA LEU A 37 10.96 14.49 6.30
C LEU A 37 11.98 14.33 7.43
N VAL A 38 13.14 15.00 7.37
CA VAL A 38 14.12 15.04 8.47
C VAL A 38 13.49 15.68 9.72
N GLU A 39 12.77 16.79 9.57
CA GLU A 39 12.06 17.43 10.69
C GLU A 39 10.98 16.52 11.31
N LEU A 40 10.26 15.75 10.48
CA LEU A 40 9.31 14.74 10.95
C LEU A 40 10.02 13.58 11.63
N ALA A 41 11.15 13.12 11.10
CA ALA A 41 11.94 12.04 11.66
C ALA A 41 12.48 12.38 13.06
N GLY A 42 12.69 13.66 13.39
CA GLY A 42 13.02 14.12 14.75
C GLY A 42 11.92 13.91 15.79
N ARG A 43 10.75 13.39 15.41
CA ARG A 43 9.60 13.15 16.29
C ARG A 43 9.09 11.71 16.14
N TYR A 44 9.27 10.91 17.19
CA TYR A 44 8.85 9.50 17.20
C TYR A 44 7.34 9.37 16.90
N GLY A 45 7.01 8.44 16.00
CA GLY A 45 5.63 8.17 15.59
C GLY A 45 5.09 9.09 14.49
N SER A 46 5.86 10.07 14.02
CA SER A 46 5.42 11.01 12.97
C SER A 46 5.43 10.39 11.58
N TYR A 47 4.46 10.77 10.75
CA TYR A 47 4.40 10.40 9.34
C TYR A 47 3.63 11.50 8.60
N ILE A 48 3.70 11.50 7.27
CA ILE A 48 3.04 12.51 6.44
C ILE A 48 2.36 11.87 5.24
N SER A 49 1.22 12.43 4.84
CA SER A 49 0.55 11.96 3.63
C SER A 49 1.24 12.47 2.36
N TYR A 50 1.09 11.76 1.25
CA TYR A 50 1.61 12.22 -0.04
C TYR A 50 1.11 13.62 -0.42
N ALA A 51 -0.17 13.91 -0.19
CA ALA A 51 -0.76 15.20 -0.54
C ALA A 51 -0.20 16.34 0.32
N GLU A 52 -0.03 16.10 1.62
CA GLU A 52 0.49 17.09 2.56
C GLU A 52 1.97 17.41 2.29
N LEU A 53 2.81 16.38 2.06
CA LEU A 53 4.21 16.61 1.71
C LEU A 53 4.35 17.33 0.37
N ALA A 54 3.55 16.95 -0.63
CA ALA A 54 3.54 17.59 -1.93
C ALA A 54 3.16 19.08 -1.84
N ALA A 55 2.13 19.41 -1.06
CA ALA A 55 1.71 20.79 -0.84
C ALA A 55 2.79 21.59 -0.11
N ARG A 56 3.40 21.00 0.93
CA ARG A 56 4.49 21.62 1.69
C ARG A 56 5.72 21.88 0.79
N ALA A 57 6.15 20.90 0.00
CA ALA A 57 7.29 21.05 -0.89
C ALA A 57 7.07 22.15 -1.95
N GLN A 58 5.86 22.25 -2.52
CA GLN A 58 5.51 23.35 -3.44
C GLN A 58 5.53 24.71 -2.75
N ALA A 59 5.00 24.80 -1.53
CA ALA A 59 4.95 26.03 -0.75
C ALA A 59 6.35 26.50 -0.33
N ASP A 60 7.18 25.59 0.17
CA ASP A 60 8.53 25.89 0.68
C ASP A 60 9.46 26.38 -0.44
N VAL A 61 9.32 25.82 -1.65
CA VAL A 61 10.13 26.20 -2.82
C VAL A 61 9.54 27.39 -3.59
N GLY A 62 8.22 27.62 -3.48
CA GLY A 62 7.52 28.62 -4.27
C GLY A 62 7.39 28.25 -5.76
N ILE A 63 7.42 26.96 -6.09
CA ILE A 63 7.12 26.42 -7.42
C ILE A 63 5.88 25.56 -7.30
N ALA A 64 4.86 25.86 -8.10
CA ALA A 64 3.56 25.19 -8.06
C ALA A 64 3.31 24.35 -9.31
N THR A 65 2.42 23.36 -9.16
CA THR A 65 1.82 22.62 -10.27
C THR A 65 0.35 22.32 -9.98
N ARG A 66 -0.47 22.29 -11.04
CA ARG A 66 -1.86 21.80 -10.99
C ARG A 66 -1.95 20.30 -11.24
N ALA A 67 -0.84 19.65 -11.60
CA ALA A 67 -0.82 18.23 -11.87
C ALA A 67 -1.23 17.44 -10.61
N PRO A 68 -2.17 16.47 -10.72
CA PRO A 68 -2.54 15.64 -9.60
C PRO A 68 -1.32 14.91 -8.99
N VAL A 69 -1.17 14.98 -7.67
CA VAL A 69 -0.01 14.43 -6.92
C VAL A 69 0.34 12.99 -7.33
N ARG A 70 -0.67 12.14 -7.56
CA ARG A 70 -0.47 10.73 -7.99
C ARG A 70 0.38 10.56 -9.25
N LEU A 71 0.42 11.56 -10.14
CA LEU A 71 1.15 11.48 -11.40
C LEU A 71 2.66 11.68 -11.24
N TRP A 72 3.09 12.32 -10.15
CA TRP A 72 4.49 12.72 -9.97
C TRP A 72 5.08 12.35 -8.60
N ILE A 73 4.27 11.91 -7.64
CA ILE A 73 4.75 11.54 -6.30
C ILE A 73 5.79 10.41 -6.32
N ALA A 74 5.66 9.45 -7.25
CA ALA A 74 6.64 8.39 -7.39
C ALA A 74 8.01 8.92 -7.85
N ALA A 75 8.03 9.90 -8.75
CA ALA A 75 9.26 10.56 -9.20
C ALA A 75 9.91 11.38 -8.07
N LEU A 76 9.10 12.06 -7.24
CA LEU A 76 9.58 12.72 -6.03
C LEU A 76 10.19 11.71 -5.04
N GLN A 77 9.50 10.61 -4.77
CA GLN A 77 9.97 9.56 -3.85
C GLN A 77 11.31 8.95 -4.31
N ARG A 78 11.50 8.76 -5.62
CA ARG A 78 12.78 8.29 -6.18
C ARG A 78 13.92 9.27 -5.89
N ARG A 79 13.73 10.56 -6.19
CA ARG A 79 14.75 11.60 -5.90
C ARG A 79 15.12 11.68 -4.42
N VAL A 80 14.13 11.63 -3.52
CA VAL A 80 14.37 11.60 -2.08
C VAL A 80 15.13 10.32 -1.67
N THR A 81 14.78 9.18 -2.26
CA THR A 81 15.47 7.90 -2.02
C THR A 81 16.93 7.98 -2.45
N ASP A 82 17.19 8.43 -3.67
CA ASP A 82 18.53 8.51 -4.24
C ASP A 82 19.41 9.48 -3.41
N ARG A 83 18.82 10.59 -2.94
CA ARG A 83 19.45 11.52 -2.00
C ARG A 83 19.81 10.86 -0.66
N CYS A 84 18.87 10.15 -0.04
CA CYS A 84 19.13 9.45 1.23
C CYS A 84 20.27 8.41 1.06
N GLN A 85 20.25 7.66 -0.04
CA GLN A 85 21.27 6.66 -0.35
C GLN A 85 22.65 7.29 -0.53
N ALA A 86 22.73 8.39 -1.29
CA ALA A 86 23.98 9.14 -1.47
C ALA A 86 24.54 9.67 -0.14
N ALA A 87 23.67 10.00 0.83
CA ALA A 87 24.04 10.49 2.15
C ALA A 87 24.28 9.37 3.19
N GLY A 88 23.99 8.10 2.86
CA GLY A 88 24.04 7.00 3.83
C GLY A 88 22.95 7.08 4.92
N GLU A 89 21.85 7.76 4.64
CA GLU A 89 20.72 7.96 5.55
C GLU A 89 19.69 6.82 5.42
N PRO A 90 18.92 6.53 6.49
CA PRO A 90 17.79 5.62 6.38
C PRO A 90 16.73 6.16 5.40
N PRO A 91 15.92 5.29 4.78
CA PRO A 91 15.00 5.71 3.72
C PRO A 91 13.84 6.55 4.28
N LEU A 92 13.99 7.88 4.26
CA LEU A 92 12.99 8.83 4.75
C LEU A 92 11.62 8.69 4.09
N VAL A 93 11.57 8.16 2.86
CA VAL A 93 10.32 7.82 2.16
C VAL A 93 9.46 6.80 2.91
N ALA A 94 10.00 6.11 3.93
CA ALA A 94 9.22 5.26 4.84
C ALA A 94 8.20 6.07 5.66
N LEU A 95 8.43 7.37 5.89
CA LEU A 95 7.53 8.27 6.60
C LEU A 95 6.35 8.74 5.75
N MET A 96 6.41 8.52 4.44
CA MET A 96 5.38 8.93 3.49
C MET A 96 4.32 7.84 3.35
N VAL A 97 3.05 8.20 3.49
CA VAL A 97 1.95 7.23 3.41
C VAL A 97 0.80 7.70 2.51
N ALA A 98 0.06 6.72 1.99
CA ALA A 98 -1.21 6.96 1.33
C ALA A 98 -2.31 7.37 2.33
N HIS A 99 -3.50 7.68 1.83
CA HIS A 99 -4.63 8.11 2.69
C HIS A 99 -5.13 7.01 3.65
N ASP A 100 -4.95 5.74 3.32
CA ASP A 100 -5.20 4.61 4.22
C ASP A 100 -4.03 4.33 5.17
N GLN A 101 -2.99 5.18 5.12
CA GLN A 101 -1.75 5.11 5.87
C GLN A 101 -0.87 3.88 5.55
N THR A 102 -1.09 3.25 4.40
CA THR A 102 -0.17 2.23 3.85
C THR A 102 0.98 2.88 3.09
N VAL A 103 2.05 2.11 2.88
CA VAL A 103 3.13 2.50 1.96
C VAL A 103 2.88 1.97 0.55
N GLY A 104 3.23 2.77 -0.46
CA GLY A 104 3.02 2.45 -1.86
C GLY A 104 4.28 2.07 -2.64
N GLU A 105 4.17 2.11 -3.97
CA GLU A 105 5.24 1.75 -4.92
C GLU A 105 6.55 2.51 -4.69
N GLY A 106 6.50 3.79 -4.32
CA GLY A 106 7.71 4.56 -4.06
C GLY A 106 8.52 4.05 -2.87
N TYR A 107 7.88 3.43 -1.87
CA TYR A 107 8.62 2.76 -0.79
C TYR A 107 9.21 1.43 -1.28
N ALA A 108 8.48 0.67 -2.09
CA ALA A 108 9.01 -0.56 -2.70
C ALA A 108 10.27 -0.29 -3.54
N TYR A 109 10.34 0.85 -4.22
CA TYR A 109 11.55 1.29 -4.90
C TYR A 109 12.72 1.50 -3.93
N ALA A 110 12.50 2.18 -2.80
CA ALA A 110 13.57 2.38 -1.82
C ALA A 110 14.12 1.08 -1.24
N VAL A 111 13.27 0.05 -1.08
CA VAL A 111 13.72 -1.29 -0.70
C VAL A 111 14.60 -1.91 -1.80
N ALA A 112 14.17 -1.81 -3.06
CA ALA A 112 14.91 -2.36 -4.18
C ALA A 112 16.28 -1.66 -4.39
N VAL A 113 16.35 -0.34 -4.21
CA VAL A 113 17.62 0.41 -4.31
C VAL A 113 18.61 0.03 -3.22
N ALA A 114 18.12 -0.33 -2.03
CA ALA A 114 18.97 -0.80 -0.94
C ALA A 114 19.51 -2.23 -1.13
N ASP A 115 19.25 -2.86 -2.29
CA ASP A 115 19.56 -4.27 -2.59
C ASP A 115 19.01 -5.25 -1.54
N LEU A 116 17.89 -4.88 -0.91
CA LEU A 116 17.21 -5.72 0.06
C LEU A 116 16.13 -6.56 -0.63
N PRO A 117 15.94 -7.83 -0.22
CA PRO A 117 14.82 -8.63 -0.69
C PRO A 117 13.51 -7.89 -0.42
N VAL A 118 12.65 -7.79 -1.45
CA VAL A 118 11.34 -7.18 -1.28
C VAL A 118 10.55 -8.00 -0.24
N PRO A 119 10.15 -7.41 0.89
CA PRO A 119 9.50 -8.12 1.97
C PRO A 119 8.08 -8.51 1.56
N GLU A 120 7.59 -9.64 2.10
CA GLU A 120 6.19 -10.07 1.92
C GLU A 120 5.20 -9.02 2.44
N ASN A 121 5.59 -8.24 3.46
CA ASN A 121 4.78 -7.18 4.04
C ASN A 121 5.53 -5.84 4.02
N LEU A 122 5.29 -5.02 3.00
CA LEU A 122 5.90 -3.71 2.86
C LEU A 122 5.61 -2.78 4.04
N ASP A 123 4.42 -2.80 4.62
CA ASP A 123 4.10 -1.91 5.75
C ASP A 123 4.88 -2.28 7.04
N GLN A 124 5.11 -3.57 7.28
CA GLN A 124 5.94 -4.00 8.42
C GLN A 124 7.40 -3.56 8.23
N HIS A 125 7.91 -3.69 7.00
CA HIS A 125 9.24 -3.19 6.67
C HIS A 125 9.31 -1.67 6.80
N ALA A 126 8.27 -0.94 6.36
CA ALA A 126 8.17 0.50 6.54
C ALA A 126 8.12 0.92 8.00
N ALA A 127 7.45 0.17 8.87
CA ALA A 127 7.46 0.42 10.30
C ALA A 127 8.89 0.33 10.89
N ALA A 128 9.67 -0.67 10.48
CA ALA A 128 11.07 -0.81 10.90
C ALA A 128 11.95 0.32 10.35
N ALA A 129 11.80 0.67 9.08
CA ALA A 129 12.57 1.76 8.47
C ALA A 129 12.22 3.14 9.05
N ARG A 130 10.94 3.41 9.33
CA ARG A 130 10.54 4.63 10.06
C ARG A 130 11.19 4.71 11.43
N PHE A 131 11.23 3.59 12.16
CA PHE A 131 11.93 3.53 13.43
C PHE A 131 13.43 3.83 13.29
N ALA A 132 14.09 3.29 12.26
CA ALA A 132 15.47 3.64 11.95
C ALA A 132 15.66 5.15 11.64
N CYS A 133 14.71 5.77 10.93
CA CYS A 133 14.71 7.22 10.72
C CYS A 133 14.63 7.99 12.05
N TYR A 134 13.72 7.61 12.94
CA TYR A 134 13.59 8.26 14.24
C TYR A 134 14.87 8.17 15.08
N LEU A 135 15.51 7.00 15.08
CA LEU A 135 16.78 6.81 15.79
C LEU A 135 17.91 7.64 15.16
N HIS A 136 18.00 7.64 13.84
CA HIS A 136 19.05 8.35 13.11
C HIS A 136 18.95 9.86 13.29
N PHE A 137 17.75 10.43 13.22
CA PHE A 137 17.50 11.87 13.34
C PHE A 137 17.20 12.34 14.76
N GLY A 138 17.50 11.51 15.78
CA GLY A 138 17.55 11.93 17.18
C GLY A 138 16.18 12.17 17.82
N ALA A 139 15.13 11.48 17.39
CA ALA A 139 13.84 11.56 18.03
C ALA A 139 13.89 11.09 19.49
N THR A 140 13.11 11.75 20.35
CA THR A 140 12.86 11.24 21.71
C THR A 140 11.99 9.99 21.64
N VAL A 141 12.61 8.82 21.84
CA VAL A 141 11.93 7.51 21.82
C VAL A 141 11.66 7.05 23.26
N PRO A 142 10.39 6.76 23.63
CA PRO A 142 10.08 6.21 24.94
C PRO A 142 10.79 4.87 25.20
N ALA A 143 11.15 4.61 26.47
CA ALA A 143 11.75 3.33 26.83
C ALA A 143 10.83 2.15 26.46
N GLY A 144 11.38 1.17 25.73
CA GLY A 144 10.63 0.00 25.25
C GLY A 144 9.76 0.25 24.00
N ALA A 145 9.78 1.45 23.42
CA ALA A 145 9.17 1.70 22.13
C ALA A 145 9.95 1.01 21.00
N GLY A 146 9.27 0.74 19.89
CA GLY A 146 9.84 0.02 18.74
C GLY A 146 9.08 0.32 17.46
N PRO A 147 9.33 -0.43 16.38
CA PRO A 147 8.61 -0.28 15.12
C PRO A 147 7.09 -0.38 15.30
N GLN A 148 6.34 0.61 14.78
CA GLN A 148 4.89 0.66 14.88
C GLN A 148 4.25 0.88 13.51
N LEU A 149 3.14 0.20 13.24
CA LEU A 149 2.29 0.51 12.10
C LEU A 149 1.66 1.89 12.29
N THR A 150 1.24 2.51 11.20
CA THR A 150 0.45 3.74 11.26
C THR A 150 -0.93 3.47 11.88
N PRO A 151 -1.51 4.43 12.64
CA PRO A 151 -2.73 4.19 13.42
C PRO A 151 -3.89 3.58 12.62
N LYS A 152 -4.18 4.11 11.44
CA LYS A 152 -5.29 3.65 10.59
C LYS A 152 -5.05 2.24 10.05
N LEU A 153 -3.81 1.92 9.70
CA LEU A 153 -3.44 0.57 9.25
C LEU A 153 -3.52 -0.43 10.42
N GLU A 154 -3.06 -0.04 11.61
CA GLU A 154 -3.14 -0.86 12.81
C GLU A 154 -4.61 -1.15 13.19
N GLU A 155 -5.48 -0.14 13.15
CA GLU A 155 -6.93 -0.28 13.32
C GLU A 155 -7.55 -1.21 12.28
N ALA A 156 -7.21 -1.03 11.00
CA ALA A 156 -7.70 -1.88 9.92
C ALA A 156 -7.30 -3.35 10.12
N ARG A 157 -6.06 -3.63 10.53
CA ARG A 157 -5.58 -4.99 10.82
C ARG A 157 -6.28 -5.59 12.03
N ARG A 158 -6.48 -4.82 13.11
CA ARG A 158 -7.25 -5.26 14.29
C ARG A 158 -8.69 -5.62 13.91
N ALA A 159 -9.34 -4.79 13.11
CA ALA A 159 -10.70 -5.04 12.63
C ALA A 159 -10.79 -6.30 11.74
N ALA A 160 -9.81 -6.50 10.84
CA ALA A 160 -9.75 -7.68 9.98
C ALA A 160 -9.55 -8.97 10.79
N ALA A 161 -8.65 -8.96 11.78
CA ALA A 161 -8.42 -10.11 12.67
C ALA A 161 -9.68 -10.47 13.48
N ALA A 162 -10.38 -9.47 14.02
CA ALA A 162 -11.63 -9.67 14.75
C ALA A 162 -12.74 -10.27 13.85
N LYS A 163 -12.84 -9.83 12.58
CA LYS A 163 -13.76 -10.41 11.60
C LYS A 163 -13.41 -11.86 11.28
N ALA A 164 -12.14 -12.17 11.05
CA ALA A 164 -11.68 -13.53 10.79
C ALA A 164 -11.96 -14.50 11.95
N ALA A 165 -11.78 -14.03 13.20
CA ALA A 165 -12.11 -14.80 14.39
C ALA A 165 -13.60 -15.16 14.49
N ARG A 166 -14.49 -14.25 14.04
CA ARG A 166 -15.94 -14.47 14.00
C ARG A 166 -16.37 -15.46 12.90
N VAL A 167 -15.62 -15.53 11.80
CA VAL A 167 -15.95 -16.38 10.65
C VAL A 167 -15.42 -17.81 10.79
N ARG A 168 -14.38 -18.07 11.59
CA ARG A 168 -13.86 -19.43 11.80
C ARG A 168 -14.94 -20.29 12.48
N PRO A 169 -15.54 -21.29 11.79
CA PRO A 169 -16.46 -22.21 12.45
C PRO A 169 -15.68 -22.99 13.50
N THR A 170 -16.23 -23.08 14.71
CA THR A 170 -15.74 -24.00 15.73
C THR A 170 -15.84 -25.41 15.15
N LYS A 171 -14.71 -25.99 14.71
CA LYS A 171 -14.62 -27.43 14.49
C LYS A 171 -14.77 -28.07 15.87
N ALA A 172 -16.03 -28.31 16.26
CA ALA A 172 -16.37 -29.09 17.42
C ALA A 172 -15.70 -30.46 17.29
N VAL A 173 -14.96 -30.81 18.33
CA VAL A 173 -14.37 -32.12 18.56
C VAL A 173 -15.46 -33.19 18.35
N SER A 174 -15.42 -33.89 17.22
CA SER A 174 -16.19 -35.12 17.01
C SER A 174 -15.59 -36.19 17.93
N LYS A 175 -16.15 -36.33 19.14
CA LYS A 175 -15.91 -37.47 20.02
C LYS A 175 -16.10 -38.76 19.21
N GLY A 176 -15.13 -39.66 19.37
CA GLY A 176 -14.97 -40.87 18.58
C GLY A 176 -16.24 -41.71 18.48
N ARG A 177 -16.63 -42.03 17.25
CA ARG A 177 -17.50 -43.17 16.99
C ARG A 177 -16.62 -44.41 16.90
N VAL A 178 -16.69 -45.23 17.94
CA VAL A 178 -16.04 -46.54 18.05
C VAL A 178 -16.44 -47.40 16.85
N VAL A 179 -15.43 -47.91 16.14
CA VAL A 179 -15.56 -48.88 15.05
C VAL A 179 -16.08 -50.19 15.64
N LYS A 180 -17.24 -50.67 15.18
CA LYS A 180 -17.67 -52.05 15.42
C LYS A 180 -17.47 -52.83 14.12
N ALA A 181 -16.41 -53.64 14.11
CA ALA A 181 -16.15 -54.61 13.06
C ALA A 181 -17.30 -55.63 13.00
N ARG A 182 -17.80 -55.88 11.79
CA ARG A 182 -18.51 -57.12 11.45
C ARG A 182 -17.98 -57.63 10.12
N THR A 183 -17.41 -58.82 10.19
CA THR A 183 -17.06 -59.74 9.12
C THR A 183 -18.31 -60.16 8.33
N ALA A 184 -18.18 -60.28 7.00
CA ALA A 184 -18.70 -61.42 6.23
C ALA A 184 -18.35 -61.33 4.72
N GLU A 185 -18.05 -62.52 4.21
CA GLU A 185 -17.81 -63.03 2.85
C GLU A 185 -18.82 -62.60 1.76
N ALA A 186 -18.36 -62.59 0.51
CA ALA A 186 -19.15 -62.51 -0.74
C ALA A 186 -19.66 -63.94 -1.14
N PRO A 187 -20.55 -64.18 -2.16
CA PRO A 187 -20.77 -63.38 -3.38
C PRO A 187 -22.18 -63.39 -4.06
N ARG A 188 -22.26 -62.67 -5.20
CA ARG A 188 -23.00 -62.97 -6.46
C ARG A 188 -24.32 -62.23 -6.80
N ALA A 189 -24.17 -61.31 -7.76
CA ALA A 189 -24.97 -60.93 -8.95
C ALA A 189 -26.51 -61.10 -9.00
N THR A 190 -27.23 -60.02 -9.40
CA THR A 190 -27.85 -59.88 -10.74
C THR A 190 -28.58 -58.53 -10.96
N ARG A 191 -28.42 -57.99 -12.18
CA ARG A 191 -29.35 -57.18 -13.04
C ARG A 191 -29.76 -55.72 -12.70
N ALA A 192 -29.11 -54.78 -13.42
CA ALA A 192 -29.56 -53.72 -14.38
C ALA A 192 -30.93 -52.97 -14.23
N PRO A 193 -31.16 -51.86 -14.96
CA PRO A 193 -30.36 -50.63 -15.13
C PRO A 193 -31.23 -49.37 -14.86
N SER A 194 -30.66 -48.20 -14.51
CA SER A 194 -31.38 -46.93 -14.78
C SER A 194 -30.49 -45.69 -14.75
N ALA A 195 -30.58 -44.95 -15.86
CA ALA A 195 -30.51 -43.50 -16.01
C ALA A 195 -29.38 -42.73 -15.31
N ARG A 196 -28.43 -42.30 -16.15
CA ARG A 196 -27.50 -41.21 -15.89
C ARG A 196 -28.20 -39.86 -16.11
N PRO A 197 -28.26 -38.94 -15.13
CA PRO A 197 -28.46 -37.53 -15.40
C PRO A 197 -27.09 -36.84 -15.53
N THR A 198 -26.80 -36.48 -16.78
CA THR A 198 -26.23 -35.20 -17.24
C THR A 198 -25.56 -34.25 -16.23
N LYS A 199 -24.28 -34.01 -16.50
CA LYS A 199 -23.54 -32.72 -16.49
C LYS A 199 -24.05 -31.63 -15.53
N ALA A 200 -23.35 -31.44 -14.42
CA ALA A 200 -23.40 -30.22 -13.63
C ALA A 200 -22.85 -29.04 -14.45
N ALA A 201 -23.66 -27.99 -14.55
CA ALA A 201 -23.41 -26.77 -15.29
C ALA A 201 -22.21 -25.99 -14.73
N ALA A 202 -21.46 -25.38 -15.65
CA ALA A 202 -20.37 -24.47 -15.36
C ALA A 202 -20.87 -23.26 -14.54
N LYS A 203 -20.07 -22.88 -13.54
CA LYS A 203 -20.24 -21.68 -12.73
C LYS A 203 -20.11 -20.46 -13.66
N PRO A 204 -21.05 -19.49 -13.67
CA PRO A 204 -20.96 -18.33 -14.55
C PRO A 204 -19.76 -17.46 -14.17
N GLU A 205 -18.95 -17.11 -15.17
CA GLU A 205 -17.84 -16.16 -15.04
C GLU A 205 -18.35 -14.82 -14.49
N PRO A 206 -17.65 -14.20 -13.52
CA PRO A 206 -18.01 -12.89 -13.02
C PRO A 206 -17.87 -11.86 -14.14
N ARG A 207 -18.98 -11.21 -14.50
CA ARG A 207 -18.97 -10.11 -15.47
C ARG A 207 -18.05 -8.99 -14.96
N PRO A 208 -17.21 -8.41 -15.84
CA PRO A 208 -16.28 -7.36 -15.43
C PRO A 208 -17.06 -6.16 -14.89
N ALA A 209 -16.58 -5.63 -13.78
CA ALA A 209 -17.20 -4.50 -13.12
C ALA A 209 -17.13 -3.24 -13.99
N LYS A 210 -18.24 -2.50 -14.10
CA LYS A 210 -18.28 -1.24 -14.84
C LYS A 210 -17.59 -0.14 -14.03
N LEU A 211 -16.70 0.61 -14.66
CA LEU A 211 -15.96 1.71 -14.04
C LEU A 211 -16.53 3.07 -14.47
N CYS A 212 -16.50 4.06 -13.57
CA CYS A 212 -16.88 5.43 -13.88
C CYS A 212 -15.91 6.04 -14.91
N PRO A 213 -16.37 6.69 -15.99
CA PRO A 213 -15.48 7.26 -17.00
C PRO A 213 -14.68 8.48 -16.52
N ASN A 214 -15.09 9.11 -15.41
CA ASN A 214 -14.47 10.34 -14.91
C ASN A 214 -13.47 10.08 -13.77
N CYS A 215 -13.85 9.25 -12.79
CA CYS A 215 -13.01 8.94 -11.63
C CYS A 215 -12.55 7.48 -11.55
N PHE A 216 -12.90 6.63 -12.52
CA PHE A 216 -12.53 5.21 -12.62
C PHE A 216 -12.87 4.31 -11.41
N THR A 217 -13.64 4.81 -10.45
CA THR A 217 -14.21 4.02 -9.36
C THR A 217 -15.22 3.01 -9.90
N GLN A 218 -15.24 1.81 -9.32
CA GLN A 218 -16.23 0.78 -9.65
C GLN A 218 -17.64 1.30 -9.36
N LEU A 219 -18.48 1.33 -10.38
CA LEU A 219 -19.86 1.80 -10.28
C LEU A 219 -20.71 0.80 -9.50
N ALA A 220 -21.66 1.34 -8.74
CA ALA A 220 -22.74 0.56 -8.17
C ALA A 220 -23.66 0.03 -9.30
N ALA A 221 -24.54 -0.91 -8.95
CA ALA A 221 -25.40 -1.58 -9.94
C ALA A 221 -26.35 -0.62 -10.68
N ASN A 222 -26.67 0.53 -10.10
CA ASN A 222 -27.47 1.60 -10.71
C ASN A 222 -26.69 2.43 -11.75
N GLY A 223 -25.37 2.30 -11.84
CA GLY A 223 -24.55 3.00 -12.84
C GLY A 223 -24.24 4.47 -12.52
N GLU A 224 -24.66 4.97 -11.35
CA GLU A 224 -24.37 6.33 -10.90
C GLU A 224 -23.10 6.37 -10.05
N CYS A 225 -22.31 7.42 -10.22
CA CYS A 225 -21.12 7.64 -9.42
C CYS A 225 -21.48 8.48 -8.19
N GLY A 226 -21.19 7.98 -6.98
CA GLY A 226 -21.41 8.75 -5.74
C GLY A 226 -20.40 9.87 -5.50
N PHE A 227 -19.46 10.09 -6.44
CA PHE A 227 -18.33 10.99 -6.29
C PHE A 227 -18.23 12.07 -7.38
N CYS A 228 -19.03 12.00 -8.45
CA CYS A 228 -19.06 12.93 -9.58
C CYS A 228 -20.50 13.27 -9.93
#